data_AF-A0A842KCH9-F1
#
_entry.id   AF-A0A842KCH9-F1
#
_cell.length_a   1.000
_cell.length_b   1.000
_cell.length_c   1.000
_cell.angle_alpha   90.00
_cell.angle_beta   90.00
_cell.angle_gamma   90.00
#
_symmetry.space_group_name_H-M   'P 1'
#
loop_
_entity.id
_entity.type
_entity.pdbx_description
1 polymer ?
#
loop_
_entity_poly.entity_id
_entity_poly.type
_entity_poly.pdbx_seq_one_letter_code
_entity_poly.pdbx_strand_id
1 'polypeptide(L)'
;MSDRLVEIFEDEKLVEKIKRRLPYLFQLAELESSRAGRTGMEVGSVRERIIVALLIYKFGEANVETEIPITEPEVDAKLFGEPVSIKTITGKSFGGVKLIWTVDVQKAKEFRENYYPNCDILLIQINWNDVGGFYYIPLKVQKRLFDRIGRQNYIKLPKPGTNPRGVEITKEALSSLVGDSESKSISINWKRTKIEFNPYKRWVDLWRED
;
A
#
# COMPACT_ATOMS: atom_id res chain seq x y z
N MET A 1 5.56 19.99 12.29
CA MET A 1 5.86 20.00 10.85
C MET A 1 4.58 19.73 10.10
N SER A 2 4.34 20.48 9.02
CA SER A 2 3.20 20.21 8.13
C SER A 2 3.48 18.91 7.39
N ASP A 3 2.55 17.97 7.41
CA ASP A 3 2.75 16.69 6.76
C ASP A 3 2.67 16.88 5.24
N ARG A 4 3.81 16.69 4.56
CA ARG A 4 3.95 16.90 3.13
C ARG A 4 2.99 16.03 2.32
N LEU A 5 2.61 14.85 2.82
CA LEU A 5 1.67 13.97 2.13
C LEU A 5 0.28 14.58 2.02
N VAL A 6 -0.12 15.47 2.94
CA VAL A 6 -1.41 16.17 2.88
C VAL A 6 -1.51 17.03 1.61
N GLU A 7 -0.40 17.57 1.11
CA GLU A 7 -0.37 18.38 -0.11
C GLU A 7 -0.86 17.61 -1.35
N ILE A 8 -0.79 16.27 -1.36
CA ILE A 8 -1.35 15.43 -2.43
C ILE A 8 -2.88 15.54 -2.48
N PHE A 9 -3.51 15.63 -1.31
CA PHE A 9 -4.97 15.61 -1.14
C PHE A 9 -5.60 17.00 -1.32
N GLU A 10 -4.79 18.05 -1.19
CA GLU A 10 -5.19 19.45 -1.38
C GLU A 10 -4.94 19.95 -2.81
N ASP A 11 -4.07 19.28 -3.57
CA ASP A 11 -3.81 19.59 -4.98
C ASP A 11 -4.91 18.99 -5.87
N GLU A 12 -5.95 19.79 -6.17
CA GLU A 12 -7.09 19.37 -6.99
C GLU A 12 -6.70 18.78 -8.34
N LYS A 13 -5.68 19.34 -9.01
CA LYS A 13 -5.21 18.85 -10.31
C LYS A 13 -4.57 17.47 -10.17
N LEU A 14 -3.79 17.26 -9.12
CA LEU A 14 -3.21 15.97 -8.82
C LEU A 14 -4.26 14.94 -8.40
N VAL A 15 -5.22 15.33 -7.56
CA VAL A 15 -6.35 14.49 -7.15
C VAL A 15 -7.12 13.97 -8.37
N GLU A 16 -7.47 14.85 -9.32
CA GLU A 16 -8.16 14.44 -10.55
C GLU A 16 -7.29 13.56 -11.45
N LYS A 17 -5.96 13.81 -11.49
CA LYS A 17 -5.02 12.94 -12.19
C LYS A 17 -4.97 11.54 -11.56
N ILE A 18 -4.94 11.44 -10.23
CA ILE A 18 -4.94 10.18 -9.48
C ILE A 18 -6.23 9.40 -9.78
N LYS A 19 -7.40 10.03 -9.61
CA LYS A 19 -8.70 9.39 -9.89
C LYS A 19 -8.77 8.81 -11.30
N ARG A 20 -8.27 9.55 -12.30
CA ARG A 20 -8.29 9.14 -13.70
C ARG A 20 -7.25 8.08 -14.06
N ARG A 21 -6.02 8.21 -13.55
CA ARG A 21 -4.85 7.42 -14.03
C ARG A 21 -4.54 6.22 -13.15
N LEU A 22 -4.76 6.29 -11.83
CA LEU A 22 -4.35 5.23 -10.91
C LEU A 22 -5.01 3.87 -11.23
N PRO A 23 -6.32 3.80 -11.58
CA PRO A 23 -6.92 2.53 -12.02
C PRO A 23 -6.20 1.91 -13.21
N TYR A 24 -5.88 2.70 -14.24
CA TYR A 24 -5.14 2.22 -15.41
C TYR A 24 -3.74 1.71 -15.05
N LEU A 25 -2.99 2.47 -14.25
CA LEU A 25 -1.64 2.09 -13.82
C LEU A 25 -1.64 0.80 -13.00
N PHE A 26 -2.60 0.64 -12.09
CA PHE A 26 -2.72 -0.57 -11.27
C PHE A 26 -3.24 -1.76 -12.09
N GLN A 27 -3.99 -1.53 -13.16
CA GLN A 27 -4.34 -2.58 -14.12
C GLN A 27 -3.11 -3.07 -14.87
N LEU A 28 -2.19 -2.18 -15.27
CA LEU A 28 -0.91 -2.57 -15.87
C LEU A 28 -0.07 -3.41 -14.88
N ALA A 29 0.03 -2.98 -13.63
CA ALA A 29 0.71 -3.75 -12.58
C ALA A 29 0.12 -5.16 -12.42
N GLU A 30 -1.21 -5.29 -12.44
CA GLU A 30 -1.86 -6.61 -12.41
C GLU A 30 -1.48 -7.45 -13.63
N LEU A 31 -1.51 -6.88 -14.83
CA LEU A 31 -1.19 -7.60 -16.07
C LEU A 31 0.26 -8.08 -16.09
N GLU A 32 1.20 -7.26 -15.61
CA GLU A 32 2.63 -7.60 -15.46
C GLU A 32 2.87 -8.69 -14.41
N SER A 33 2.03 -8.71 -13.37
CA SER A 33 2.16 -9.62 -12.22
C SER A 33 1.14 -10.77 -12.26
N SER A 34 0.64 -11.13 -13.44
CA SER A 34 -0.35 -12.18 -13.59
C SER A 34 0.14 -13.35 -14.42
N ARG A 35 -0.28 -14.55 -14.03
CA ARG A 35 -0.14 -15.78 -14.81
C ARG A 35 -1.50 -16.43 -14.97
N ALA A 36 -1.89 -16.71 -16.22
CA ALA A 36 -3.19 -17.30 -16.54
C ALA A 36 -4.39 -16.56 -15.90
N GLY A 37 -4.35 -15.23 -15.90
CA GLY A 37 -5.40 -14.37 -15.33
C GLY A 37 -5.46 -14.33 -13.80
N ARG A 38 -4.52 -14.97 -13.10
CA ARG A 38 -4.36 -14.90 -11.64
C ARG A 38 -3.21 -13.95 -11.32
N THR A 39 -3.49 -12.90 -10.55
CA THR A 39 -2.48 -11.96 -10.07
C THR A 39 -1.74 -12.53 -8.86
N GLY A 40 -0.41 -12.52 -8.91
CA GLY A 40 0.45 -12.92 -7.82
C GLY A 40 0.61 -11.82 -6.75
N MET A 41 1.23 -12.16 -5.63
CA MET A 41 1.41 -11.23 -4.50
C MET A 41 2.47 -10.16 -4.78
N GLU A 42 3.40 -10.43 -5.70
CA GLU A 42 4.44 -9.52 -6.20
C GLU A 42 3.87 -8.25 -6.83
N VAL A 43 2.59 -8.25 -7.21
CA VAL A 43 1.88 -7.05 -7.66
C VAL A 43 1.94 -5.91 -6.63
N GLY A 44 2.07 -6.24 -5.34
CA GLY A 44 2.23 -5.27 -4.26
C GLY A 44 3.45 -4.38 -4.51
N SER A 45 4.61 -4.97 -4.80
CA SER A 45 5.85 -4.25 -5.06
C SER A 45 5.79 -3.42 -6.35
N VAL A 46 5.08 -3.87 -7.38
CA VAL A 46 4.88 -3.07 -8.60
C VAL A 46 3.99 -1.85 -8.32
N ARG A 47 2.93 -2.03 -7.53
CA ARG A 47 2.03 -0.94 -7.13
C ARG A 47 2.71 0.07 -6.22
N GLU A 48 3.56 -0.39 -5.30
CA GLU A 48 4.41 0.46 -4.47
C GLU A 48 5.25 1.40 -5.32
N ARG A 49 5.97 0.87 -6.33
CA ARG A 49 6.75 1.69 -7.28
C ARG A 49 5.91 2.75 -8.00
N ILE A 50 4.65 2.45 -8.34
CA ILE A 50 3.73 3.42 -8.95
C ILE A 50 3.43 4.58 -7.98
N ILE A 51 3.25 4.29 -6.69
CA ILE A 51 3.00 5.30 -5.67
C ILE A 51 4.26 6.09 -5.34
N VAL A 52 5.43 5.46 -5.26
CA VAL A 52 6.72 6.15 -5.12
C VAL A 52 6.96 7.08 -6.32
N ALA A 53 6.66 6.65 -7.54
CA ALA A 53 6.74 7.49 -8.73
C ALA A 53 5.76 8.70 -8.67
N LEU A 54 4.60 8.56 -8.03
CA LEU A 54 3.69 9.68 -7.77
C LEU A 54 4.32 10.68 -6.79
N LEU A 55 5.00 10.20 -5.74
CA LEU A 55 5.74 11.07 -4.80
C LEU A 55 6.86 11.82 -5.52
N ILE A 56 7.66 11.14 -6.34
CA ILE A 56 8.70 11.77 -7.17
C ILE A 56 8.09 12.82 -8.10
N TYR A 57 6.97 12.50 -8.75
CA TYR A 57 6.29 13.43 -9.64
C TYR A 57 5.83 14.72 -8.93
N LYS A 58 5.33 14.61 -7.68
CA LYS A 58 4.82 15.76 -6.92
C LYS A 58 5.93 16.55 -6.23
N PHE A 59 6.89 15.87 -5.62
CA PHE A 59 7.88 16.49 -4.73
C PHE A 59 9.28 16.57 -5.32
N GLY A 60 9.53 15.91 -6.46
CA GLY A 60 10.84 15.86 -7.11
C GLY A 60 11.73 14.74 -6.55
N GLU A 61 12.58 14.18 -7.40
CA GLU A 61 13.47 13.05 -7.09
C GLU A 61 14.41 13.34 -5.90
N ALA A 62 14.94 14.57 -5.82
CA ALA A 62 15.81 14.98 -4.72
C ALA A 62 15.16 14.93 -3.32
N ASN A 63 13.83 14.87 -3.25
CA ASN A 63 13.06 14.87 -2.00
C ASN A 63 12.44 13.51 -1.68
N VAL A 64 12.69 12.49 -2.51
CA VAL A 64 12.13 11.14 -2.32
C VAL A 64 13.26 10.12 -2.34
N GLU A 65 13.59 9.57 -1.18
CA GLU A 65 14.55 8.47 -1.07
C GLU A 65 13.84 7.15 -1.39
N THR A 66 14.32 6.48 -2.43
CA THR A 66 13.73 5.25 -2.98
C THR A 66 14.60 4.01 -2.78
N GLU A 67 15.89 4.19 -2.51
CA GLU A 67 16.86 3.12 -2.26
C GLU A 67 16.72 2.57 -0.84
N ILE A 68 15.50 2.16 -0.49
CA ILE A 68 15.19 1.46 0.75
C ILE A 68 15.28 -0.05 0.48
N PRO A 69 16.00 -0.82 1.32
CA PRO A 69 16.07 -2.26 1.14
C PRO A 69 14.66 -2.88 1.14
N ILE A 70 14.39 -3.80 0.21
CA ILE A 70 13.08 -4.50 0.15
C ILE A 70 12.79 -5.34 1.42
N THR A 71 13.81 -5.57 2.25
CA THR A 71 13.70 -6.25 3.54
C THR A 71 13.52 -5.29 4.73
N GLU A 72 13.58 -3.98 4.48
CA GLU A 72 13.35 -2.96 5.51
C GLU A 72 11.92 -3.12 6.04
N PRO A 73 11.73 -3.21 7.37
CA PRO A 73 10.40 -3.34 7.92
C PRO A 73 9.58 -2.05 7.67
N GLU A 74 8.48 -2.21 6.96
CA GLU A 74 7.41 -1.22 6.74
C GLU A 74 7.73 0.00 5.89
N VAL A 75 8.99 0.47 5.86
CA VAL A 75 9.38 1.66 5.12
C VAL A 75 9.60 1.31 3.65
N ASP A 76 8.82 1.95 2.78
CA ASP A 76 8.88 1.72 1.33
C ASP A 76 9.54 2.91 0.58
N ALA A 77 9.49 4.10 1.18
CA ALA A 77 10.21 5.29 0.72
C ALA A 77 10.40 6.27 1.90
N LYS A 78 11.26 7.27 1.72
CA LYS A 78 11.25 8.46 2.59
C LYS A 78 10.95 9.72 1.81
N LEU A 79 10.08 10.56 2.34
CA LEU A 79 9.70 11.85 1.76
C LEU A 79 10.26 12.97 2.64
N PHE A 80 11.20 13.75 2.12
CA PHE A 80 11.98 14.73 2.91
C PHE A 80 12.63 14.11 4.17
N GLY A 81 13.13 12.88 4.06
CA GLY A 81 13.74 12.15 5.18
C GLY A 81 12.76 11.40 6.10
N GLU A 82 11.45 11.65 5.98
CA GLU A 82 10.43 11.02 6.82
C GLU A 82 9.92 9.70 6.20
N PRO A 83 9.86 8.60 6.98
CA PRO A 83 9.51 7.28 6.46
C PRO A 83 8.02 7.16 6.10
N VAL A 84 7.74 6.51 4.97
CA VAL A 84 6.39 6.26 4.46
C VAL A 84 6.23 4.78 4.14
N SER A 85 5.16 4.18 4.68
CA SER A 85 4.69 2.86 4.28
C SER A 85 3.57 2.96 3.24
N ILE A 86 3.67 2.19 2.18
CA ILE A 86 2.72 2.08 1.09
C ILE A 86 2.08 0.70 1.15
N LYS A 87 0.77 0.66 1.37
CA LYS A 87 0.02 -0.61 1.48
C LYS A 87 -1.10 -0.64 0.45
N THR A 88 -1.27 -1.79 -0.21
CA THR A 88 -2.40 -1.98 -1.14
C THR A 88 -3.26 -3.17 -0.71
N ILE A 89 -4.58 -3.02 -0.89
CA ILE A 89 -5.55 -4.08 -0.67
C ILE A 89 -6.56 -4.13 -1.80
N THR A 90 -7.15 -5.31 -2.00
CA THR A 90 -8.19 -5.50 -3.00
C THR A 90 -9.48 -6.00 -2.35
N GLY A 91 -10.60 -5.39 -2.73
CA GLY A 91 -11.95 -5.70 -2.26
C GLY A 91 -12.55 -4.66 -1.31
N LYS A 92 -13.78 -4.92 -0.90
CA LYS A 92 -14.59 -3.97 -0.09
C LYS A 92 -14.16 -3.87 1.38
N SER A 93 -13.42 -4.85 1.89
CA SER A 93 -13.04 -4.92 3.30
C SER A 93 -11.62 -4.41 3.55
N PHE A 94 -11.43 -3.67 4.64
CA PHE A 94 -10.11 -3.28 5.18
C PHE A 94 -9.39 -4.41 5.92
N GLY A 95 -9.57 -5.66 5.49
CA GLY A 95 -8.97 -6.83 6.14
C GLY A 95 -7.74 -7.33 5.38
N GLY A 96 -6.81 -7.97 6.09
CA GLY A 96 -5.71 -8.71 5.45
C GLY A 96 -4.44 -7.91 5.17
N VAL A 97 -4.39 -6.62 5.52
CA VAL A 97 -3.17 -5.80 5.45
C VAL A 97 -2.12 -6.31 6.42
N LYS A 98 -0.92 -6.57 5.91
CA LYS A 98 0.20 -7.05 6.71
C LYS A 98 0.97 -5.91 7.35
N LEU A 99 1.32 -6.12 8.62
CA LEU A 99 2.33 -5.33 9.32
C LEU A 99 3.72 -5.97 9.15
N ILE A 100 3.77 -7.30 9.10
CA ILE A 100 5.00 -8.07 8.81
C ILE A 100 4.67 -9.41 8.15
N TRP A 101 5.54 -9.90 7.29
CA TRP A 101 5.40 -11.16 6.55
C TRP A 101 5.92 -12.40 7.31
N THR A 102 5.74 -12.45 8.65
CA THR A 102 6.13 -13.61 9.46
C THR A 102 4.94 -14.51 9.81
N VAL A 103 5.11 -15.81 9.61
CA VAL A 103 4.13 -16.84 9.99
C VAL A 103 4.62 -17.71 11.15
N ASP A 104 5.88 -17.53 11.57
CA ASP A 104 6.42 -18.20 12.74
C ASP A 104 5.70 -17.72 14.00
N VAL A 105 5.22 -18.67 14.81
CA VAL A 105 4.34 -18.36 15.96
C VAL A 105 5.08 -17.56 17.03
N GLN A 106 6.36 -17.85 17.28
CA GLN A 106 7.15 -17.16 18.30
C GLN A 106 7.49 -15.76 17.85
N LYS A 107 8.00 -15.60 16.63
CA LYS A 107 8.30 -14.28 16.03
C LYS A 107 7.06 -13.42 15.85
N ALA A 108 5.92 -14.01 15.50
CA ALA A 108 4.66 -13.26 15.40
C ALA A 108 4.19 -12.72 16.76
N LYS A 109 4.37 -13.51 17.83
CA LYS A 109 4.09 -13.05 19.20
C LYS A 109 5.07 -11.96 19.61
N GLU A 110 6.36 -12.18 19.42
CA GLU A 110 7.40 -11.19 19.71
C GLU A 110 7.14 -9.86 18.98
N PHE A 111 6.82 -9.93 17.69
CA PHE A 111 6.43 -8.77 16.90
C PHE A 111 5.26 -8.02 17.55
N ARG A 112 4.19 -8.72 17.94
CA ARG A 112 3.04 -8.07 18.58
C ARG A 112 3.41 -7.39 19.89
N GLU A 113 4.32 -7.95 20.67
CA GLU A 113 4.70 -7.37 21.96
C GLU A 113 5.63 -6.15 21.83
N ASN A 114 6.40 -6.06 20.74
CA ASN A 114 7.39 -5.00 20.51
C ASN A 114 6.98 -3.96 19.46
N TYR A 115 5.98 -4.26 18.64
CA TYR A 115 5.52 -3.37 17.58
C TYR A 115 4.91 -2.09 18.15
N TYR A 116 5.29 -0.98 17.55
CA TYR A 116 4.64 0.31 17.70
C TYR A 116 4.68 1.04 16.35
N PRO A 117 3.58 1.69 15.91
CA PRO A 117 3.59 2.42 14.64
C PRO A 117 4.74 3.43 14.56
N ASN A 118 5.47 3.44 13.43
CA ASN A 118 6.70 4.21 13.28
C ASN A 118 6.76 5.10 12.02
N CYS A 119 5.85 4.92 11.06
CA CYS A 119 5.83 5.67 9.79
C CYS A 119 4.39 6.04 9.39
N ASP A 120 4.27 7.05 8.52
CA ASP A 120 2.99 7.38 7.89
C ASP A 120 2.56 6.29 6.90
N ILE A 121 1.26 6.13 6.68
CA ILE A 121 0.73 5.13 5.73
C ILE A 121 0.06 5.81 4.53
N LEU A 122 0.43 5.41 3.32
CA LEU A 122 -0.39 5.56 2.12
C LEU A 122 -1.09 4.23 1.83
N LEU A 123 -2.40 4.17 2.05
CA LEU A 123 -3.20 2.98 1.81
C LEU A 123 -4.02 3.12 0.53
N ILE A 124 -3.93 2.14 -0.36
CA ILE A 124 -4.73 2.09 -1.58
C ILE A 124 -5.70 0.90 -1.49
N GLN A 125 -6.99 1.20 -1.37
CA GLN A 125 -8.06 0.23 -1.48
C GLN A 125 -8.55 0.14 -2.92
N ILE A 126 -8.23 -0.97 -3.56
CA ILE A 126 -8.61 -1.30 -4.94
C ILE A 126 -9.93 -2.05 -4.90
N ASN A 127 -10.95 -1.56 -5.59
CA ASN A 127 -12.27 -2.21 -5.61
C ASN A 127 -12.84 -2.22 -7.03
N TRP A 128 -12.33 -3.12 -7.88
CA TRP A 128 -12.70 -3.16 -9.31
C TRP A 128 -14.22 -3.18 -9.54
N ASN A 129 -14.64 -2.34 -10.48
CA ASN A 129 -16.02 -2.05 -10.86
C ASN A 129 -16.87 -1.41 -9.75
N ASP A 130 -16.23 -0.83 -8.74
CA ASP A 130 -16.87 -0.20 -7.60
C ASP A 130 -15.96 0.93 -7.05
N VAL A 131 -16.40 1.58 -5.97
CA VAL A 131 -15.66 2.65 -5.32
C VAL A 131 -14.66 2.05 -4.32
N GLY A 132 -13.42 2.50 -4.40
CA GLY A 132 -12.39 2.32 -3.38
C GLY A 132 -11.76 3.66 -3.06
N GLY A 133 -10.50 3.67 -2.61
CA GLY A 133 -9.87 4.92 -2.24
C GLY A 133 -8.36 4.88 -2.13
N PHE A 134 -7.78 6.06 -2.19
CA PHE A 134 -6.41 6.36 -1.80
C PHE A 134 -6.50 7.12 -0.47
N TYR A 135 -5.79 6.64 0.55
CA TYR A 135 -5.86 7.18 1.90
C TYR A 135 -4.48 7.57 2.41
N TYR A 136 -4.42 8.67 3.16
CA TYR A 136 -3.27 9.03 3.97
C TYR A 136 -3.60 8.88 5.46
N ILE A 137 -2.73 8.07 6.05
CA ILE A 137 -2.49 7.51 7.37
C ILE A 137 -1.56 8.22 8.35
N PRO A 138 -1.86 9.39 8.96
CA PRO A 138 -0.88 10.05 9.82
C PRO A 138 -0.38 9.13 10.95
N LEU A 139 0.92 9.08 11.18
CA LEU A 139 1.56 8.31 12.24
C LEU A 139 0.97 8.67 13.61
N LYS A 140 0.68 9.96 13.85
CA LYS A 140 0.01 10.43 15.07
C LYS A 140 -1.37 9.79 15.28
N VAL A 141 -2.13 9.59 14.19
CA VAL A 141 -3.46 8.95 14.23
C VAL A 141 -3.30 7.47 14.56
N GLN A 142 -2.30 6.83 13.94
CA GLN A 142 -1.95 5.43 14.22
C GLN A 142 -1.58 5.22 15.69
N LYS A 143 -0.68 6.05 16.23
CA LYS A 143 -0.23 6.00 17.64
C LYS A 143 -1.38 6.24 18.60
N ARG A 144 -2.17 7.30 18.38
CA ARG A 144 -3.36 7.59 19.21
C ARG A 144 -4.34 6.41 19.24
N LEU A 145 -4.63 5.81 18.08
CA LEU A 145 -5.52 4.65 18.03
C LEU A 145 -4.91 3.45 18.74
N PHE A 146 -3.63 3.17 18.48
CA PHE A 146 -2.88 2.06 19.05
C PHE A 146 -2.89 2.12 20.59
N ASP A 147 -2.58 3.28 21.16
CA ASP A 147 -2.58 3.52 22.61
C ASP A 147 -3.97 3.34 23.21
N ARG A 148 -5.02 3.75 22.48
CA ARG A 148 -6.41 3.64 22.93
C ARG A 148 -6.95 2.22 22.94
N ILE A 149 -6.70 1.44 21.89
CA ILE A 149 -7.31 0.10 21.73
C ILE A 149 -6.40 -1.04 22.20
N GLY A 150 -5.11 -0.78 22.35
CA GLY A 150 -4.10 -1.76 22.73
C GLY A 150 -3.69 -2.70 21.59
N ARG A 151 -2.47 -3.25 21.73
CA ARG A 151 -1.83 -4.11 20.72
C ARG A 151 -2.67 -5.31 20.29
N GLN A 152 -3.44 -5.93 21.19
CA GLN A 152 -4.23 -7.12 20.91
C GLN A 152 -5.41 -6.82 19.97
N ASN A 153 -5.97 -5.62 20.05
CA ASN A 153 -7.06 -5.18 19.18
C ASN A 153 -6.55 -4.48 17.92
N TYR A 154 -5.31 -4.01 17.92
CA TYR A 154 -4.67 -3.45 16.74
C TYR A 154 -4.05 -4.52 15.85
N ILE A 155 -3.43 -5.55 16.43
CA ILE A 155 -2.60 -6.55 15.76
C ILE A 155 -3.26 -7.92 15.82
N LYS A 156 -3.52 -8.49 14.65
CA LYS A 156 -4.05 -9.83 14.45
C LYS A 156 -2.92 -10.80 14.11
N LEU A 157 -2.72 -11.77 15.00
CA LEU A 157 -1.76 -12.86 14.77
C LEU A 157 -2.25 -13.83 13.68
N PRO A 158 -1.31 -14.49 12.96
CA PRO A 158 -1.63 -15.57 12.04
C PRO A 158 -2.47 -16.68 12.73
N LYS A 159 -3.54 -17.16 12.09
CA LYS A 159 -4.40 -18.21 12.66
C LYS A 159 -3.69 -19.59 12.56
N PRO A 160 -3.48 -20.30 13.69
CA PRO A 160 -2.91 -21.65 13.66
C PRO A 160 -3.76 -22.62 12.83
N GLY A 161 -3.11 -23.55 12.14
CA GLY A 161 -3.79 -24.55 11.30
C GLY A 161 -4.35 -23.99 9.98
N THR A 162 -3.98 -22.76 9.60
CA THR A 162 -4.27 -22.20 8.28
C THR A 162 -2.97 -21.90 7.52
N ASN A 163 -3.04 -21.39 6.29
CA ASN A 163 -1.87 -20.97 5.49
C ASN A 163 -1.79 -19.43 5.39
N PRO A 164 -1.55 -18.72 6.51
CA PRO A 164 -1.45 -17.26 6.51
C PRO A 164 -0.16 -16.81 5.83
N ARG A 165 -0.03 -15.48 5.67
CA ARG A 165 1.16 -14.86 5.07
C ARG A 165 1.84 -13.84 5.98
N GLY A 166 1.33 -13.61 7.18
CA GLY A 166 1.90 -12.61 8.06
C GLY A 166 0.99 -12.19 9.19
N VAL A 167 1.52 -11.32 10.05
CA VAL A 167 0.78 -10.60 11.08
C VAL A 167 0.03 -9.45 10.40
N GLU A 168 -1.23 -9.25 10.78
CA GLU A 168 -2.13 -8.27 10.17
C GLU A 168 -2.43 -7.11 11.14
N ILE A 169 -2.72 -5.92 10.59
CA ILE A 169 -3.56 -4.96 11.31
C ILE A 169 -5.01 -5.47 11.28
N THR A 170 -5.75 -5.33 12.39
CA THR A 170 -7.16 -5.74 12.44
C THR A 170 -8.00 -4.90 11.48
N LYS A 171 -9.10 -5.47 10.98
CA LYS A 171 -10.04 -4.76 10.11
C LYS A 171 -10.63 -3.55 10.84
N GLU A 172 -10.94 -3.72 12.11
CA GLU A 172 -11.55 -2.72 12.98
C GLU A 172 -10.58 -1.55 13.22
N ALA A 173 -9.30 -1.83 13.47
CA ALA A 173 -8.29 -0.80 13.59
C ALA A 173 -8.11 -0.05 12.27
N LEU A 174 -7.92 -0.75 11.15
CA LEU A 174 -7.71 -0.10 9.85
C LEU A 174 -8.93 0.74 9.40
N SER A 175 -10.15 0.24 9.65
CA SER A 175 -11.38 0.99 9.37
C SER A 175 -11.47 2.26 10.23
N SER A 176 -11.08 2.17 11.51
CA SER A 176 -11.06 3.32 12.42
C SER A 176 -10.01 4.36 11.99
N LEU A 177 -8.84 3.92 11.54
CA LEU A 177 -7.79 4.81 11.03
C LEU A 177 -8.23 5.55 9.77
N VAL A 178 -8.81 4.83 8.81
CA VAL A 178 -9.30 5.42 7.55
C VAL A 178 -10.45 6.41 7.80
N GLY A 179 -11.29 6.15 8.81
CA GLY A 179 -12.41 7.02 9.18
C GLY A 179 -12.07 8.16 10.14
N ASP A 180 -10.81 8.29 10.58
CA ASP A 180 -10.39 9.37 11.46
C ASP A 180 -10.41 10.72 10.73
N SER A 181 -10.83 11.79 11.42
CA SER A 181 -10.95 13.13 10.83
C SER A 181 -9.62 13.74 10.36
N GLU A 182 -8.50 13.28 10.90
CA GLU A 182 -7.17 13.74 10.48
C GLU A 182 -6.59 12.92 9.32
N SER A 183 -7.16 11.76 9.02
CA SER A 183 -6.83 11.00 7.82
C SER A 183 -7.39 11.69 6.59
N LYS A 184 -6.70 11.56 5.45
CA LYS A 184 -7.14 12.12 4.17
C LYS A 184 -7.53 11.01 3.21
N SER A 185 -8.45 11.29 2.30
CA SER A 185 -8.90 10.32 1.31
C SER A 185 -9.21 10.94 -0.04
N ILE A 186 -8.99 10.15 -1.09
CA ILE A 186 -9.46 10.40 -2.44
C ILE A 186 -10.31 9.18 -2.82
N SER A 187 -11.61 9.37 -3.02
CA SER A 187 -12.48 8.32 -3.54
C SER A 187 -12.15 8.05 -5.02
N ILE A 188 -12.01 6.78 -5.38
CA ILE A 188 -11.63 6.34 -6.73
C ILE A 188 -12.66 5.34 -7.23
N ASN A 189 -13.19 5.60 -8.43
CA ASN A 189 -14.02 4.63 -9.15
C ASN A 189 -13.11 3.73 -9.98
N TRP A 190 -12.93 2.48 -9.55
CA TRP A 190 -11.97 1.56 -10.15
C TRP A 190 -12.55 0.88 -11.38
N LYS A 191 -12.42 1.51 -12.55
CA LYS A 191 -12.87 0.92 -13.82
C LYS A 191 -11.71 0.27 -14.57
N ARG A 192 -11.94 -0.96 -15.04
CA ARG A 192 -11.03 -1.62 -15.98
C ARG A 192 -11.19 -1.01 -17.37
N THR A 193 -10.09 -1.00 -18.11
CA THR A 193 -10.05 -0.63 -19.53
C THR A 193 -9.51 -1.80 -20.34
N LYS A 194 -9.80 -1.84 -21.65
CA LYS A 194 -9.17 -2.84 -22.53
C LYS A 194 -7.72 -2.44 -22.75
N ILE A 195 -6.79 -3.31 -22.37
CA ILE A 195 -5.35 -3.13 -22.55
C ILE A 195 -4.84 -4.38 -23.26
N GLU A 196 -4.18 -4.20 -24.41
CA GLU A 196 -3.45 -5.27 -25.06
C GLU A 196 -2.07 -5.38 -24.42
N PHE A 197 -1.78 -6.53 -23.82
CA PHE A 197 -0.54 -6.76 -23.09
C PHE A 197 -0.09 -8.20 -23.28
N ASN A 198 1.18 -8.38 -23.66
CA ASN A 198 1.84 -9.67 -23.73
C ASN A 198 3.10 -9.65 -22.85
N PRO A 199 3.11 -10.32 -21.68
CA PRO A 199 4.24 -10.29 -20.75
C PRO A 199 5.52 -10.91 -21.34
N TYR A 200 5.39 -11.73 -22.40
CA TYR A 200 6.51 -12.44 -23.01
C TYR A 200 7.13 -11.69 -24.18
N LYS A 201 6.42 -10.70 -24.77
CA LYS A 201 6.86 -10.05 -26.01
C LYS A 201 8.28 -9.49 -25.88
N ARG A 202 8.53 -8.71 -24.83
CA ARG A 202 9.87 -8.15 -24.55
C ARG A 202 10.96 -9.23 -24.52
N TRP A 203 10.72 -10.32 -23.81
CA TRP A 203 11.70 -11.39 -23.65
C TRP A 203 11.92 -12.16 -24.95
N VAL A 204 10.85 -12.45 -25.68
CA VAL A 204 10.93 -13.10 -27.00
C VAL A 204 11.70 -12.24 -27.98
N ASP A 205 11.46 -10.93 -28.00
CA ASP A 205 12.16 -10.01 -28.88
C ASP A 205 13.67 -9.96 -28.52
N LEU A 206 14.03 -9.88 -27.23
CA LEU A 206 15.44 -9.94 -26.78
C LEU A 206 16.13 -11.27 -27.11
N TRP A 207 15.42 -12.40 -27.01
CA TRP A 207 15.97 -13.72 -27.42
C TRP A 207 16.20 -13.84 -28.94
N ARG A 208 15.60 -12.95 -29.74
CA ARG A 208 15.77 -12.91 -31.20
C ARG A 208 16.86 -11.94 -31.64
N GLU A 209 17.39 -11.12 -30.73
CA GLU A 209 18.53 -10.26 -31.01
C GLU A 209 19.80 -11.14 -31.08
N ASP A 210 20.66 -10.88 -32.09
CA ASP A 210 21.92 -11.59 -32.36
C ASP A 210 23.05 -11.21 -31.38
#